data_AF-A0A268QYB9-F1
#
_entry.id   AF-A0A268QYB9-F1
#
_cell.length_a   1.000
_cell.length_b   1.000
_cell.length_c   1.000
_cell.angle_alpha   90.00
_cell.angle_beta   90.00
_cell.angle_gamma   90.00
#
_symmetry.space_group_name_H-M   'P 1'
#
loop_
_entity.id
_entity.type
_entity.pdbx_description
1 polymer ?
#
loop_
_entity_poly.entity_id
_entity_poly.type
_entity_poly.pdbx_seq_one_letter_code
_entity_poly.pdbx_strand_id
1 'polypeptide(L)' 'SGLDAVNYAARAILAGEGDIFIAGGTESMTRAPFVMAKPSSEFPRGNMEMYDTTIGWRFTNSRLENMYGAESMPKTAEN' A
#
# COMPACT_ATOMS: atom_id res chain seq x y z
N SER A 1 -4.01 4.39 7.69
CA SER A 1 -4.22 3.09 8.36
C SER A 1 -4.41 3.23 9.87
N GLY A 2 -3.43 3.72 10.64
CA GLY A 2 -3.53 3.77 12.11
C GLY A 2 -4.76 4.53 12.65
N LEU A 3 -5.03 5.73 12.14
CA LEU A 3 -6.23 6.50 12.53
C LEU A 3 -7.53 5.81 12.10
N ASP A 4 -7.54 5.14 10.95
CA ASP A 4 -8.71 4.43 10.46
C ASP A 4 -9.05 3.22 11.35
N ALA A 5 -8.04 2.51 11.87
CA ALA A 5 -8.23 1.47 12.88
C ALA A 5 -8.90 2.01 14.16
N VAL A 6 -8.52 3.21 14.61
CA VAL A 6 -9.18 3.89 15.75
C VAL A 6 -10.62 4.23 15.41
N ASN A 7 -10.88 4.73 14.20
CA ASN A 7 -12.24 5.02 13.74
C ASN A 7 -13.13 3.77 13.68
N TYR A 8 -12.60 2.62 13.26
CA TYR A 8 -13.34 1.36 13.30
C TYR A 8 -13.70 0.94 14.72
N ALA A 9 -12.74 0.99 15.66
CA ALA A 9 -13.01 0.67 17.06
C ALA A 9 -14.07 1.60 17.68
N ALA A 10 -13.98 2.91 17.41
CA ALA A 10 -14.97 3.87 17.87
C ALA A 10 -16.38 3.57 17.31
N ARG A 11 -16.47 3.25 16.02
CA ARG A 11 -17.74 2.87 15.37
C ARG A 11 -18.34 1.59 15.97
N ALA A 12 -17.50 0.58 16.24
CA ALA A 12 -17.95 -0.67 16.86
C ALA A 12 -18.52 -0.46 18.27
N ILE A 13 -17.87 0.38 19.09
CA ILE A 13 -18.38 0.77 20.41
C ILE A 13 -19.72 1.50 20.28
N LEU A 14 -19.81 2.47 19.37
CA LEU A 14 -21.05 3.22 19.13
C LEU A 14 -22.21 2.33 18.65
N ALA A 15 -21.91 1.29 17.89
CA ALA A 15 -22.88 0.32 17.41
C ALA A 15 -23.28 -0.71 18.49
N GLY A 16 -22.65 -0.70 19.67
CA GLY A 16 -22.90 -1.66 20.74
C GLY A 16 -22.35 -3.07 20.44
N GLU A 17 -21.36 -3.16 19.55
CA GLU A 17 -20.75 -4.45 19.16
C GLU A 17 -19.73 -4.96 20.19
N GLY A 18 -19.35 -4.12 21.16
CA GLY A 18 -18.51 -4.47 22.29
C GLY A 18 -18.15 -3.26 23.13
N ASP A 19 -17.57 -3.50 24.31
CA ASP A 19 -17.28 -2.45 25.29
C ASP A 19 -15.83 -1.96 25.26
N ILE A 20 -14.89 -2.82 24.83
CA ILE A 20 -13.45 -2.55 24.87
C ILE A 20 -12.79 -3.06 23.59
N PHE A 21 -12.05 -2.18 22.92
CA PHE A 21 -11.29 -2.49 21.71
C PHE A 21 -9.86 -1.94 21.83
N ILE A 22 -8.91 -2.62 21.20
CA ILE A 22 -7.53 -2.13 21.02
C ILE A 22 -7.37 -1.73 19.56
N ALA A 23 -6.94 -0.50 19.32
CA ALA A 23 -6.71 0.03 17.98
C ALA A 23 -5.31 0.65 17.88
N GLY A 24 -4.69 0.48 16.71
CA GLY A 24 -3.36 1.03 16.43
C GLY A 24 -2.90 0.68 15.02
N GLY A 25 -1.64 1.01 14.71
CA GLY A 25 -0.99 0.68 13.45
C GLY A 25 0.52 0.56 13.63
N THR A 26 1.16 -0.21 12.75
CA THR A 26 2.62 -0.39 12.74
C THR A 26 3.13 -0.35 11.31
N GLU A 27 4.36 0.13 11.14
CA GLU A 27 5.06 0.16 9.86
C GLU A 27 6.56 0.06 10.11
N SER A 28 7.24 -0.81 9.35
CA SER A 28 8.70 -0.99 9.43
C SER A 28 9.31 -0.79 8.06
N MET A 29 9.46 0.47 7.65
CA MET A 29 9.98 0.82 6.33
C MET A 29 11.41 0.30 6.11
N THR A 30 12.26 0.34 7.13
CA THR A 30 13.63 -0.21 7.09
C THR A 30 13.67 -1.70 6.75
N ARG A 31 12.57 -2.43 6.96
CA ARG A 31 12.46 -3.88 6.73
C ARG A 31 11.42 -4.22 5.64
N ALA A 32 11.00 -3.23 4.86
CA ALA A 32 10.10 -3.48 3.74
C ALA A 32 10.79 -4.36 2.69
N PRO A 33 10.16 -5.46 2.23
CA PRO A 33 10.81 -6.40 1.33
C PRO A 33 10.82 -5.89 -0.12
N PHE A 34 11.67 -6.48 -0.96
CA PHE A 34 11.48 -6.41 -2.40
C PHE A 34 10.39 -7.39 -2.85
N VAL A 35 9.68 -7.04 -3.94
CA VAL A 35 8.64 -7.86 -4.55
C VAL A 35 8.89 -8.05 -6.03
N MET A 36 8.49 -9.20 -6.59
CA MET A 36 8.65 -9.54 -8.00
C MET A 36 7.32 -10.08 -8.54
N ALA A 37 6.98 -9.74 -9.78
CA ALA A 37 5.80 -10.30 -10.44
C ALA A 37 5.99 -11.81 -10.69
N LYS A 38 4.89 -12.54 -10.67
CA LYS A 38 4.89 -13.91 -11.20
C LYS A 38 5.16 -13.89 -12.70
N PRO A 39 5.86 -14.89 -13.25
CA PRO A 39 5.94 -15.08 -14.69
C PRO A 39 4.55 -15.17 -15.33
N SER A 40 4.39 -14.58 -16.51
CA SER A 40 3.14 -14.65 -17.29
C SER A 40 3.02 -15.93 -18.12
N SER A 41 4.13 -16.65 -18.32
CA SER A 41 4.19 -17.91 -19.05
C SER A 41 5.23 -18.85 -18.45
N GLU A 42 5.14 -20.13 -18.80
CA GLU A 42 6.17 -21.11 -18.48
C GLU A 42 7.49 -20.76 -19.17
N PHE A 43 8.62 -21.12 -18.54
CA PHE A 43 9.98 -20.88 -19.03
C PHE A 43 10.21 -19.44 -19.53
N PRO A 44 9.97 -18.42 -18.66
CA PRO A 44 10.04 -17.02 -19.06
C PRO A 44 11.45 -16.65 -19.55
N ARG A 45 11.50 -15.76 -20.55
CA ARG A 45 12.75 -15.19 -21.07
C ARG A 45 12.79 -13.70 -20.79
N GLY A 46 13.99 -13.16 -20.60
CA GLY A 46 14.21 -11.74 -20.33
C GLY A 46 14.41 -11.43 -18.85
N ASN A 47 14.45 -10.14 -18.54
CA ASN A 47 14.71 -9.65 -17.19
C ASN A 47 13.49 -9.82 -16.29
N MET A 48 13.74 -10.26 -15.06
CA MET A 48 12.76 -10.23 -13.98
C MET A 48 13.11 -9.07 -13.05
N GLU A 49 12.19 -8.12 -12.90
CA GLU A 49 12.41 -6.93 -12.09
C GLU A 49 11.93 -7.12 -10.65
N MET A 50 12.73 -6.64 -9.70
CA MET A 50 12.34 -6.53 -8.29
C MET A 50 12.00 -5.07 -7.98
N TYR A 51 10.90 -4.86 -7.26
CA TYR A 51 10.44 -3.55 -6.83
C TYR A 51 10.61 -3.38 -5.33
N ASP A 52 11.14 -2.23 -4.93
CA ASP A 52 11.21 -1.83 -3.52
C ASP A 52 9.80 -1.51 -3.00
N THR A 53 9.47 -1.98 -1.80
CA THR A 53 8.19 -1.66 -1.13
C THR A 53 8.34 -0.64 -0.01
N THR A 54 9.56 -0.14 0.24
CA THR A 54 9.85 0.88 1.26
C THR A 54 8.91 2.08 1.11
N ILE A 55 8.75 2.62 -0.10
CA ILE A 55 7.78 3.67 -0.38
C ILE A 55 7.53 3.82 -1.89
N GLY A 56 6.35 4.33 -2.26
CA GLY A 56 6.08 4.82 -3.61
C GLY A 56 5.32 3.85 -4.53
N TRP A 57 5.22 4.22 -5.79
CA TRP A 57 4.52 3.46 -6.83
C TRP A 57 5.34 2.25 -7.28
N ARG A 58 4.65 1.12 -7.48
CA ARG A 58 5.18 -0.15 -8.02
C ARG A 58 4.04 -0.92 -8.63
N PHE A 59 4.32 -1.76 -9.63
CA PHE A 59 3.28 -2.44 -10.43
C PHE A 59 2.17 -1.47 -10.88
N THR A 60 2.55 -0.33 -11.46
CA THR A 60 1.61 0.72 -11.87
C THR A 60 0.66 0.21 -12.94
N ASN A 61 -0.62 0.53 -12.76
CA ASN A 61 -1.64 0.22 -13.75
C ASN A 61 -1.69 1.35 -14.79
N SER A 62 -1.40 1.06 -16.06
CA SER A 62 -1.35 2.06 -17.12
C SER A 62 -2.66 2.85 -17.29
N ARG A 63 -3.82 2.24 -16.99
CA ARG A 63 -5.10 2.97 -17.05
C ARG A 63 -5.23 4.01 -15.96
N LEU A 64 -4.73 3.73 -14.75
CA LEU A 64 -4.76 4.66 -13.63
C LEU A 64 -3.75 5.78 -13.83
N GLU A 65 -2.55 5.44 -14.31
CA GLU A 65 -1.51 6.42 -14.61
C GLU A 65 -1.96 7.42 -15.69
N ASN A 66 -2.62 6.95 -16.76
CA ASN A 66 -3.15 7.84 -17.79
C ASN A 66 -4.29 8.75 -17.30
N MET A 67 -5.06 8.31 -16.30
CA MET A 67 -6.23 9.05 -15.81
C MET A 67 -5.86 10.07 -14.72
N TYR A 68 -4.90 9.73 -13.86
CA TYR A 68 -4.61 10.48 -12.63
C TYR A 68 -3.11 10.76 -12.41
N GLY A 69 -2.23 10.18 -13.23
CA GLY A 69 -0.79 10.20 -13.00
C GLY A 69 -0.33 9.16 -11.97
N ALA A 70 1.00 8.97 -11.91
CA ALA A 70 1.69 8.17 -10.89
C ALA A 70 2.79 9.02 -10.23
N GLU A 71 2.46 10.27 -9.92
CA GLU A 71 3.40 11.21 -9.32
C GLU A 71 3.83 10.76 -7.93
N SER A 72 5.11 10.94 -7.63
CA SER A 72 5.64 10.65 -6.29
C SER A 72 5.11 11.64 -5.27
N MET A 73 5.10 11.25 -3.99
CA MET A 73 4.68 12.15 -2.90
C MET A 73 5.46 13.47 -2.87
N PRO A 74 6.80 13.50 -3.06
CA PRO A 74 7.52 14.76 -3.18
C PRO A 74 7.06 15.61 -4.36
N LYS A 75 6.77 15.01 -5.52
CA LYS A 75 6.30 15.76 -6.68
C LYS A 75 4.95 16.41 -6.42
N THR A 76 4.02 15.68 -5.78
CA THR A 76 2.72 16.25 -5.39
C THR A 76 2.82 17.31 -4.30
N ALA A 77 3.91 17.34 -3.52
CA ALA A 77 4.14 18.39 -2.53
C ALA A 77 4.60 19.71 -3.16
N GLU A 78 5.15 19.68 -4.37
CA GLU A 78 5.59 20.87 -5.13
C GLU A 78 4.49 21.45 -6.05
N ASN A 79 3.43 20.69 -6.34
CA ASN A 79 2.31 21.12 -7.19
C ASN A 79 1.34 22.05 -6.45
#